data_AF-A0A2T5IU58-F1
#
_entry.id   AF-A0A2T5IU58-F1
#
_cell.length_a   1.000
_cell.length_b   1.000
_cell.length_c   1.000
_cell.angle_alpha   90.00
_cell.angle_beta   90.00
_cell.angle_gamma   90.00
#
_symmetry.space_group_name_H-M   'P 1'
#
loop_
_entity.id
_entity.type
_entity.pdbx_description
1 polymer ?
#
loop_
_entity_poly.entity_id
_entity_poly.type
_entity_poly.pdbx_seq_one_letter_code
_entity_poly.pdbx_strand_id
1 'polypeptide(L)'
;MQLADIAIAAQEEMVVSHEGIATVKAIDMNQGIVKLAHGPIASLKWPAMTMDFRIEDRALMQGIKVDDAVTFVFIQSNGDYVITHIKSGK
;
A
#
# COMPACT_ATOMS: atom_id res chain seq x y z
N MET A 1 -0.05 37.44 -29.02
CA MET A 1 -1.45 37.42 -28.55
C MET A 1 -2.15 36.32 -29.34
N GLN A 2 -2.75 35.25 -28.79
CA GLN A 2 -2.87 34.74 -27.39
C GLN A 2 -3.52 33.33 -27.48
N LEU A 3 -3.32 32.30 -26.64
CA LEU A 3 -2.54 32.03 -25.40
C LEU A 3 -1.35 31.05 -25.67
N ALA A 4 -0.77 30.47 -24.61
CA ALA A 4 -0.20 29.11 -24.56
C ALA A 4 -1.23 28.14 -23.91
N ASP A 5 -0.78 27.11 -23.20
CA ASP A 5 -1.58 26.31 -22.26
C ASP A 5 -2.66 25.39 -22.86
N ILE A 6 -2.23 24.40 -23.65
CA ILE A 6 -2.92 23.11 -23.61
C ILE A 6 -2.63 22.51 -22.24
N ALA A 7 -3.63 22.51 -21.37
CA ALA A 7 -3.53 21.96 -20.03
C ALA A 7 -3.06 20.50 -20.09
N ILE A 8 -2.00 20.20 -19.34
CA ILE A 8 -1.73 18.83 -18.92
C ILE A 8 -2.84 18.48 -17.92
N ALA A 9 -3.97 18.01 -18.46
CA ALA A 9 -4.88 17.19 -17.69
C ALA A 9 -4.09 15.92 -17.37
N ALA A 10 -3.60 15.82 -16.14
CA ALA A 10 -3.05 14.58 -15.64
C ALA A 10 -4.07 13.48 -15.90
N GLN A 11 -3.66 12.40 -16.57
CA GLN A 11 -4.39 11.16 -16.48
C GLN A 11 -4.22 10.68 -15.04
N GLU A 12 -5.13 11.11 -14.19
CA GLU A 12 -5.56 10.33 -13.05
C GLU A 12 -6.13 9.03 -13.63
N GLU A 13 -5.24 8.08 -13.94
CA GLU A 13 -5.66 6.69 -14.04
C GLU A 13 -6.46 6.39 -12.78
N MET A 14 -7.62 5.73 -12.92
CA MET A 14 -8.41 5.35 -11.75
C MET A 14 -7.65 4.28 -10.98
N VAL A 15 -6.77 4.72 -10.08
CA VAL A 15 -5.91 3.85 -9.28
C VAL A 15 -6.80 3.03 -8.36
N VAL A 16 -7.06 1.79 -8.78
CA VAL A 16 -7.87 0.86 -7.99
C VAL A 16 -7.12 0.53 -6.72
N SER A 17 -7.75 0.84 -5.59
CA SER A 17 -7.23 0.49 -4.27
C SER A 17 -7.82 -0.85 -3.79
N HIS A 18 -7.03 -1.53 -2.97
CA HIS A 18 -7.35 -2.82 -2.38
C HIS A 18 -7.14 -2.71 -0.87
N GLU A 19 -8.07 -3.24 -0.09
CA GLU A 19 -7.99 -3.27 1.38
C GLU A 19 -7.77 -4.70 1.88
N GLY A 20 -7.01 -4.83 2.97
CA GLY A 20 -6.78 -6.10 3.65
C GLY A 20 -6.59 -5.93 5.15
N ILE A 21 -6.71 -7.04 5.87
CA ILE A 21 -6.31 -7.19 7.28
C ILE A 21 -5.10 -8.11 7.32
N ALA A 22 -4.09 -7.76 8.10
CA ALA A 22 -2.85 -8.53 8.19
C ALA A 22 -2.23 -8.53 9.59
N THR A 23 -1.27 -9.43 9.80
CA THR A 23 -0.27 -9.34 10.87
C THR A 23 1.06 -8.92 10.26
N VAL A 24 1.71 -7.91 10.84
CA VAL A 24 3.05 -7.47 10.42
C VAL A 24 4.08 -8.53 10.80
N LYS A 25 4.87 -9.03 9.84
CA LYS A 25 5.88 -10.08 10.07
C LYS A 25 7.31 -9.57 10.04
N ALA A 26 7.60 -8.50 9.30
CA ALA A 26 8.89 -7.81 9.28
C ALA A 26 8.72 -6.40 8.72
N ILE A 27 9.59 -5.46 9.11
CA ILE A 27 9.67 -4.10 8.55
C ILE A 27 11.12 -3.83 8.18
N ASP A 28 11.40 -3.55 6.91
CA ASP A 28 12.70 -3.09 6.43
C ASP A 28 12.58 -1.65 5.91
N MET A 29 12.90 -0.70 6.79
CA MET A 29 12.90 0.73 6.47
C MET A 29 14.09 1.17 5.59
N ASN A 30 15.08 0.31 5.36
CA ASN A 30 16.19 0.61 4.44
C ASN A 30 15.77 0.30 3.01
N GLN A 31 15.11 -0.83 2.80
CA GLN A 31 14.58 -1.23 1.49
C GLN A 31 13.23 -0.61 1.15
N GLY A 32 12.47 -0.12 2.15
CA GLY A 32 11.11 0.42 1.95
C GLY A 32 10.09 -0.70 1.77
N ILE A 33 10.17 -1.73 2.62
CA ILE A 33 9.37 -2.96 2.52
C ILE A 33 8.75 -3.31 3.88
N VAL A 34 7.50 -3.76 3.89
CA VAL A 34 6.88 -4.48 5.02
C VAL A 34 6.38 -5.84 4.57
N LYS A 35 6.70 -6.87 5.35
CA LYS A 35 6.19 -8.23 5.16
C LYS A 35 4.90 -8.37 5.92
N LEU A 36 3.80 -8.64 5.23
CA LEU A 36 2.46 -8.80 5.79
C LEU A 36 1.98 -10.24 5.60
N ALA A 37 1.55 -10.88 6.69
CA ALA A 37 0.73 -12.08 6.65
C ALA A 37 -0.74 -11.63 6.59
N HIS A 38 -1.29 -11.49 5.38
CA HIS A 38 -2.63 -10.96 5.17
C HIS A 38 -3.69 -12.06 5.04
N GLY A 39 -4.92 -11.73 5.45
CA GLY A 39 -6.11 -12.53 5.16
C GLY A 39 -6.53 -12.44 3.69
N PRO A 40 -7.63 -13.09 3.27
CA PRO A 40 -8.06 -13.05 1.88
C PRO A 40 -8.36 -11.62 1.39
N ILE A 41 -7.90 -11.28 0.19
CA ILE A 41 -8.15 -9.96 -0.45
C ILE A 41 -9.14 -10.19 -1.60
N ALA A 42 -10.41 -9.94 -1.32
CA ALA A 42 -11.52 -10.32 -2.20
C ALA A 42 -11.48 -9.61 -3.56
N SER A 43 -11.06 -8.34 -3.60
CA SER A 43 -10.98 -7.54 -4.84
C SER A 43 -9.96 -8.06 -5.85
N LEU A 44 -8.95 -8.81 -5.39
CA LEU A 44 -7.96 -9.49 -6.23
C LEU A 44 -8.15 -11.02 -6.30
N LYS A 45 -9.17 -11.55 -5.60
CA LYS A 45 -9.41 -13.00 -5.40
C LYS A 45 -8.20 -13.74 -4.81
N TRP A 46 -7.39 -13.05 -4.01
CA TRP A 46 -6.22 -13.66 -3.38
C TRP A 46 -6.59 -14.42 -2.11
N PRO A 47 -5.99 -15.61 -1.87
CA PRO A 47 -6.10 -16.29 -0.58
C PRO A 47 -5.33 -15.52 0.51
N ALA A 48 -5.44 -16.00 1.75
CA ALA A 48 -4.52 -15.57 2.80
C ALA A 48 -3.08 -16.03 2.47
N MET A 49 -2.10 -15.14 2.55
CA MET A 49 -0.70 -15.45 2.28
C MET A 49 0.25 -14.47 3.00
N THR A 50 1.55 -14.75 2.98
CA THR A 50 2.58 -13.85 3.52
C THR A 50 3.44 -13.35 2.37
N MET A 51 3.46 -12.04 2.15
CA MET A 51 4.25 -11.41 1.09
C MET A 51 4.74 -10.00 1.48
N ASP A 52 5.61 -9.46 0.63
CA ASP A 52 6.21 -8.14 0.79
C ASP A 52 5.38 -7.07 0.06
N PHE A 53 5.22 -5.91 0.72
CA PHE A 53 4.57 -4.71 0.18
C PHE A 53 5.52 -3.52 0.26
N ARG A 54 5.43 -2.63 -0.73
CA ARG A 54 6.25 -1.41 -0.85
C ARG A 54 5.73 -0.33 0.10
N ILE A 55 6.66 0.38 0.74
CA ILE A 55 6.40 1.59 1.52
C ILE A 55 7.18 2.73 0.88
N GLU A 56 6.46 3.72 0.34
CA GLU A 56 7.06 4.94 -0.19
C GLU A 56 7.07 6.06 0.86
N ASP A 57 5.96 6.27 1.58
CA ASP A 57 5.93 7.16 2.74
C ASP A 57 6.29 6.42 4.04
N ARG A 58 7.43 6.77 4.62
CA ARG A 58 7.92 6.23 5.89
C ARG A 58 7.03 6.57 7.08
N ALA A 59 6.25 7.65 7.02
CA ALA A 59 5.35 8.05 8.11
C ALA A 59 4.23 7.02 8.35
N LEU A 60 3.85 6.25 7.33
CA LEU A 60 2.88 5.16 7.44
C LEU A 60 3.29 4.08 8.47
N MET A 61 4.60 3.86 8.68
CA MET A 61 5.09 2.90 9.68
C MET A 61 5.19 3.47 11.10
N GLN A 62 4.87 4.75 11.32
CA GLN A 62 5.01 5.36 12.64
C GLN A 62 4.05 4.70 13.66
N GLY A 63 4.63 4.06 14.67
CA GLY A 63 3.89 3.39 15.73
C GLY A 63 3.63 1.89 15.47
N ILE A 64 3.54 1.48 14.20
CA ILE A 64 3.41 0.09 13.75
C ILE A 64 4.61 -0.75 14.18
N LYS A 65 4.38 -1.99 14.62
CA LYS A 65 5.41 -2.94 15.07
C LYS A 65 5.23 -4.31 14.43
N VAL A 66 6.29 -5.12 14.49
CA VAL A 66 6.18 -6.56 14.20
C VAL A 66 5.18 -7.20 15.16
N ASP A 67 4.42 -8.16 14.63
CA ASP A 67 3.29 -8.86 15.26
C ASP A 67 2.06 -8.00 15.61
N ASP A 68 2.02 -6.71 15.23
CA ASP A 68 0.77 -5.94 15.26
C ASP A 68 -0.21 -6.48 14.21
N ALA A 69 -1.48 -6.59 14.61
CA ALA A 69 -2.60 -6.68 13.68
C ALA A 69 -2.85 -5.29 13.06
N VAL A 70 -3.07 -5.24 11.74
CA VAL A 70 -3.27 -4.01 10.97
C VAL A 70 -4.41 -4.14 9.97
N THR A 71 -5.08 -3.04 9.69
CA THR A 71 -5.82 -2.85 8.42
C THR A 71 -4.97 -1.99 7.51
N PHE A 72 -4.89 -2.33 6.23
CA PHE A 72 -4.08 -1.61 5.25
C PHE A 72 -4.80 -1.47 3.91
N VAL A 73 -4.50 -0.38 3.21
CA VAL A 73 -4.93 -0.09 1.84
C VAL A 73 -3.69 0.05 0.98
N PHE A 74 -3.71 -0.59 -0.19
CA PHE A 74 -2.63 -0.57 -1.16
C PHE A 74 -3.16 -0.40 -2.59
N ILE A 75 -2.25 -0.06 -3.49
CA ILE A 75 -2.48 0.07 -4.94
C ILE A 75 -1.46 -0.80 -5.69
N GLN A 76 -1.75 -1.15 -6.94
CA GLN A 76 -0.71 -1.65 -7.83
C GLN A 76 -0.07 -0.48 -8.58
N SER A 77 1.25 -0.37 -8.56
CA SER A 77 2.01 0.71 -9.21
C SER A 77 3.35 0.18 -9.71
N ASN A 78 3.68 0.40 -10.99
CA ASN A 78 4.94 -0.04 -11.61
C ASN A 78 5.29 -1.54 -11.44
N GLY A 79 4.29 -2.40 -11.20
CA GLY A 79 4.46 -3.84 -10.93
C GLY A 79 4.57 -4.19 -9.43
N ASP A 80 4.78 -3.21 -8.56
CA ASP A 80 4.78 -3.34 -7.10
C ASP A 80 3.37 -3.16 -6.49
N TYR A 81 3.22 -3.60 -5.24
CA TYR A 81 2.04 -3.32 -4.40
C TYR A 81 2.40 -2.31 -3.31
N VAL A 82 1.95 -1.07 -3.47
CA VAL A 82 2.34 0.08 -2.65
C VAL A 82 1.28 0.38 -1.60
N ILE A 83 1.66 0.37 -0.32
CA ILE A 83 0.77 0.76 0.77
C ILE A 83 0.56 2.27 0.73
N THR A 84 -0.70 2.69 0.70
CA THR A 84 -1.10 4.10 0.78
C THR A 84 -1.65 4.47 2.16
N HIS A 85 -2.25 3.50 2.86
CA HIS A 85 -2.75 3.68 4.23
C HIS A 85 -2.52 2.42 5.05
N ILE A 86 -2.22 2.57 6.34
CA ILE A 86 -2.14 1.47 7.29
C ILE A 86 -2.47 1.98 8.69
N LYS A 87 -3.17 1.17 9.49
CA LYS A 87 -3.51 1.45 10.89
C LYS A 87 -3.34 0.18 11.72
N SER A 88 -2.84 0.33 12.95
CA SER A 88 -2.90 -0.75 13.95
C SER A 88 -4.36 -1.00 14.32
N GLY A 89 -4.75 -2.27 14.43
CA GLY A 89 -6.09 -2.72 14.80
C GLY A 89 -6.26 -2.97 16.30
N LYS A 90 -5.54 -2.23 17.15
CA LYS A 90 -5.66 -2.26 18.61
C LYS A 90 -6.83 -1.41 19.11
#